data_AF-A0A6L7LNH1-F1
#
_entry.id   AF-A0A6L7LNH1-F1
#
_cell.length_a   1.000
_cell.length_b   1.000
_cell.length_c   1.000
_cell.angle_alpha   90.00
_cell.angle_beta   90.00
_cell.angle_gamma   90.00
#
_symmetry.space_group_name_H-M   'P 1'
#
loop_
_entity.id
_entity.type
_entity.pdbx_description
1 polymer ?
#
loop_
_entity_poly.entity_id
_entity_poly.type
_entity_poly.pdbx_seq_one_letter_code
_entity_poly.pdbx_strand_id
1 'polypeptide(L)'
;MHRAGNDDEGVVRTAPNQEAMESRATGLTRFEGPIMGPNARALKYDILTALQVLGAHGDYPAKRLALRLSFLMTARYNWPSRSFSVGIQELARMWNISERSAIRDMVQMRKLGWLTVVVPAAKGRVAHHRIDLPTVLKASMPFWDAVGRDFSARMAGVSEQAQPEGTGGSNVVPLRPDEHALPEDNDTGWQAAALRLMQHSPNNYRNWFSQLAALSNEDGVLTLQAPTAFAAHHLRTHLHTQVLAAVVATNPSARDVKFEGPPKE
;
A
#
# COMPACT_ATOMS: atom_id res chain seq x y z
N MET A 1 46.32 -58.63 -7.43
CA MET A 1 45.15 -58.37 -8.29
C MET A 1 43.94 -58.16 -7.39
N HIS A 2 43.68 -56.92 -6.96
CA HIS A 2 42.34 -56.40 -6.67
C HIS A 2 42.44 -54.87 -6.58
N ARG A 3 41.54 -54.22 -7.31
CA ARG A 3 41.50 -52.82 -7.71
C ARG A 3 40.64 -52.04 -6.72
N ALA A 4 41.03 -50.78 -6.49
CA ALA A 4 40.22 -49.57 -6.43
C ALA A 4 38.91 -49.54 -5.61
N GLY A 5 38.80 -48.50 -4.78
CA GLY A 5 37.54 -47.99 -4.23
C GLY A 5 37.82 -46.83 -3.29
N ASN A 6 38.23 -45.69 -3.87
CA ASN A 6 38.36 -44.43 -3.16
C ASN A 6 36.95 -43.85 -3.03
N ASP A 7 36.37 -43.91 -1.83
CA ASP A 7 35.06 -43.32 -1.53
C ASP A 7 35.23 -41.80 -1.41
N ASP A 8 35.08 -41.14 -2.54
CA ASP A 8 34.91 -39.69 -2.67
C ASP A 8 33.50 -39.35 -2.15
N GLU A 9 33.42 -38.87 -0.90
CA GLU A 9 32.21 -38.27 -0.34
C GLU A 9 31.85 -37.03 -1.17
N GLY A 10 31.01 -37.26 -2.19
CA GLY A 10 30.32 -36.22 -2.94
C GLY A 10 29.47 -35.39 -1.99
N VAL A 11 30.02 -34.27 -1.54
CA VAL A 11 29.28 -33.16 -0.94
C VAL A 11 28.26 -32.69 -1.98
N VAL A 12 27.03 -33.20 -1.88
CA VAL A 12 25.88 -32.67 -2.62
C VAL A 12 25.62 -31.27 -2.09
N ARG A 13 26.23 -30.28 -2.74
CA ARG A 13 25.88 -28.87 -2.61
C ARG A 13 24.46 -28.71 -3.17
N THR A 14 23.46 -28.85 -2.32
CA THR A 14 22.07 -28.54 -2.65
C THR A 14 21.99 -27.08 -3.09
N ALA A 15 21.69 -26.85 -4.37
CA ALA A 15 21.70 -25.54 -5.00
C ALA A 15 20.65 -24.60 -4.35
N PRO A 16 21.04 -23.52 -3.66
CA PRO A 16 20.10 -22.57 -3.07
C PRO A 16 19.53 -21.57 -4.10
N ASN A 17 19.64 -21.84 -5.41
CA ASN A 17 19.48 -20.82 -6.44
C ASN A 17 18.14 -20.89 -7.21
N GLN A 18 17.37 -21.97 -7.09
CA GLN A 18 16.17 -22.19 -7.93
C GLN A 18 14.90 -21.64 -7.28
N GLU A 19 14.67 -21.87 -5.98
CA GLU A 19 13.55 -21.28 -5.22
C GLU A 19 13.66 -19.75 -5.12
N ALA A 20 14.87 -19.22 -4.97
CA ALA A 20 15.13 -17.78 -4.97
C ALA A 20 14.94 -17.15 -6.36
N MET A 21 15.18 -17.89 -7.46
CA MET A 21 14.85 -17.44 -8.81
C MET A 21 13.34 -17.44 -9.07
N GLU A 22 12.60 -18.46 -8.60
CA GLU A 22 11.14 -18.49 -8.72
C GLU A 22 10.45 -17.40 -7.89
N SER A 23 10.92 -17.13 -6.66
CA SER A 23 10.35 -16.06 -5.83
C SER A 23 10.56 -14.68 -6.46
N ARG A 24 11.73 -14.48 -7.09
CA ARG A 24 12.06 -13.28 -7.88
C ARG A 24 11.22 -13.14 -9.14
N ALA A 25 10.88 -14.25 -9.81
CA ALA A 25 10.03 -14.24 -11.00
C ALA A 25 8.55 -13.94 -10.69
N THR A 26 8.09 -14.26 -9.47
CA THR A 26 6.68 -14.10 -9.07
C THR A 26 6.36 -12.70 -8.50
N GLY A 27 7.37 -11.84 -8.33
CA GLY A 27 7.20 -10.51 -7.70
C GLY A 27 6.95 -10.54 -6.19
N LEU A 28 7.02 -11.73 -5.56
CA LEU A 28 6.71 -11.92 -4.13
C LEU A 28 7.84 -11.43 -3.20
N THR A 29 9.02 -11.13 -3.74
CA THR A 29 10.17 -10.60 -2.98
C THR A 29 9.85 -9.27 -2.28
N ARG A 30 8.91 -8.48 -2.79
CA ARG A 30 8.39 -7.27 -2.10
C ARG A 30 7.81 -7.57 -0.71
N PHE A 31 7.42 -8.82 -0.47
CA PHE A 31 6.90 -9.31 0.80
C PHE A 31 7.97 -10.00 1.65
N GLU A 32 9.27 -9.79 1.41
CA GLU A 32 10.36 -10.29 2.27
C GLU A 32 10.81 -9.25 3.32
N GLY A 33 10.60 -7.95 3.06
CA GLY A 33 10.93 -6.85 3.98
C GLY A 33 9.80 -6.39 4.90
N PRO A 34 10.04 -5.41 5.79
CA PRO A 34 9.01 -4.82 6.64
C PRO A 34 7.89 -4.16 5.81
N ILE A 35 6.63 -4.38 6.18
CA ILE A 35 5.47 -3.75 5.50
C ILE A 35 5.16 -2.42 6.20
N MET A 36 5.88 -1.38 5.79
CA MET A 36 5.80 -0.02 6.33
C MET A 36 5.81 1.02 5.19
N GLY A 37 5.46 2.27 5.49
CA GLY A 37 5.43 3.36 4.51
C GLY A 37 4.05 3.60 3.83
N PRO A 38 3.99 4.51 2.84
CA PRO A 38 2.73 4.99 2.25
C PRO A 38 1.83 3.88 1.68
N ASN A 39 2.41 2.85 1.05
CA ASN A 39 1.66 1.73 0.46
C ASN A 39 1.34 0.60 1.45
N ALA A 40 1.79 0.68 2.71
CA ALA A 40 1.63 -0.39 3.67
C ALA A 40 0.17 -0.71 3.99
N ARG A 41 -0.74 0.29 3.93
CA ARG A 41 -2.16 0.05 4.18
C ARG A 41 -2.77 -0.86 3.11
N ALA A 42 -2.52 -0.58 1.84
CA ALA A 42 -3.01 -1.39 0.72
C ALA A 42 -2.46 -2.82 0.79
N LEU A 43 -1.13 -2.96 1.02
CA LEU A 43 -0.47 -4.27 1.10
C LEU A 43 -1.01 -5.16 2.22
N LYS A 44 -1.37 -4.58 3.38
CA LYS A 44 -1.97 -5.33 4.48
C LYS A 44 -3.30 -5.94 4.07
N TYR A 45 -4.15 -5.17 3.39
CA TYR A 45 -5.42 -5.68 2.89
C TYR A 45 -5.22 -6.69 1.77
N ASP A 46 -4.26 -6.48 0.87
CA ASP A 46 -3.98 -7.44 -0.19
C ASP A 46 -3.54 -8.82 0.37
N ILE A 47 -2.72 -8.82 1.43
CA ILE A 47 -2.34 -10.07 2.13
C ILE A 47 -3.54 -10.74 2.79
N LEU A 48 -4.42 -9.97 3.44
CA LEU A 48 -5.64 -10.52 4.02
C LEU A 48 -6.57 -11.06 2.94
N THR A 49 -6.74 -10.35 1.83
CA THR A 49 -7.53 -10.79 0.67
C THR A 49 -6.97 -12.08 0.08
N ALA A 50 -5.65 -12.20 -0.06
CA ALA A 50 -4.98 -13.43 -0.49
C ALA A 50 -5.29 -14.62 0.43
N LEU A 51 -5.28 -14.41 1.75
CA LEU A 51 -5.68 -15.44 2.72
C LEU A 51 -7.17 -15.77 2.63
N GLN A 52 -8.03 -14.78 2.44
CA GLN A 52 -9.48 -15.00 2.34
C GLN A 52 -9.84 -15.78 1.07
N VAL A 53 -9.22 -15.48 -0.08
CA VAL A 53 -9.47 -16.24 -1.31
C VAL A 53 -8.95 -17.66 -1.21
N LEU A 54 -7.79 -17.88 -0.56
CA LEU A 54 -7.33 -19.23 -0.22
C LEU A 54 -8.31 -19.94 0.73
N GLY A 55 -8.89 -19.21 1.68
CA GLY A 55 -9.95 -19.65 2.59
C GLY A 55 -11.24 -20.08 1.88
N ALA A 56 -11.56 -19.46 0.74
CA ALA A 56 -12.75 -19.75 -0.04
C ALA A 56 -12.54 -20.89 -1.05
N HIS A 57 -11.37 -20.96 -1.69
CA HIS A 57 -11.14 -21.86 -2.82
C HIS A 57 -10.22 -23.05 -2.53
N GLY A 58 -9.39 -23.00 -1.49
CA GLY A 58 -8.40 -24.04 -1.20
C GLY A 58 -9.00 -25.42 -0.86
N ASP A 59 -8.12 -26.39 -0.65
CA ASP A 59 -8.50 -27.68 -0.08
C ASP A 59 -8.86 -27.54 1.43
N TYR A 60 -9.49 -28.56 2.01
CA TYR A 60 -10.00 -28.46 3.39
C TYR A 60 -8.93 -28.04 4.42
N PRO A 61 -7.69 -28.57 4.41
CA PRO A 61 -6.62 -28.06 5.26
C PRO A 61 -6.27 -26.60 4.97
N ALA A 62 -6.02 -26.20 3.72
CA ALA A 62 -5.64 -24.83 3.39
C ALA A 62 -6.72 -23.82 3.76
N LYS A 63 -8.01 -24.14 3.50
CA LYS A 63 -9.15 -23.28 3.87
C LYS A 63 -9.16 -22.94 5.35
N ARG A 64 -9.06 -23.98 6.17
CA ARG A 64 -9.05 -23.85 7.63
C ARG A 64 -7.85 -23.06 8.13
N LEU A 65 -6.66 -23.37 7.63
CA LEU A 65 -5.43 -22.70 8.06
C LEU A 65 -5.39 -21.24 7.60
N ALA A 66 -5.85 -20.93 6.39
CA ALA A 66 -5.90 -19.57 5.86
C ALA A 66 -6.84 -18.69 6.70
N LEU A 67 -8.02 -19.19 7.05
CA LEU A 67 -8.95 -18.49 7.95
C LEU A 67 -8.32 -18.23 9.33
N ARG A 68 -7.70 -19.26 9.93
CA ARG A 68 -7.07 -19.14 11.26
C ARG A 68 -5.89 -18.17 11.26
N LEU A 69 -5.07 -18.22 10.21
CA LEU A 69 -3.95 -17.32 10.04
C LEU A 69 -4.43 -15.88 9.81
N SER A 70 -5.47 -15.67 9.00
CA SER A 70 -6.07 -14.35 8.81
C SER A 70 -6.58 -13.76 10.13
N PHE A 71 -7.25 -14.54 10.98
CA PHE A 71 -7.72 -14.06 12.27
C PHE A 71 -6.55 -13.74 13.22
N LEU A 72 -5.53 -14.60 13.25
CA LEU A 72 -4.32 -14.32 14.02
C LEU A 72 -3.63 -13.02 13.56
N MET A 73 -3.59 -12.80 12.25
CA MET A 73 -2.99 -11.60 11.67
C MET A 73 -3.74 -10.33 12.04
N THR A 74 -5.07 -10.33 11.96
CA THR A 74 -5.87 -9.17 12.32
C THR A 74 -5.83 -8.88 13.82
N ALA A 75 -5.69 -9.90 14.66
CA ALA A 75 -5.78 -9.75 16.12
C ALA A 75 -4.45 -9.54 16.84
N ARG A 76 -3.34 -10.12 16.36
CA ARG A 76 -2.10 -10.26 17.15
C ARG A 76 -0.79 -10.09 16.37
N TYR A 77 -0.84 -9.83 15.07
CA TYR A 77 0.38 -9.76 14.26
C TYR A 77 1.04 -8.38 14.31
N ASN A 78 2.35 -8.38 14.54
CA ASN A 78 3.19 -7.20 14.47
C ASN A 78 3.74 -7.07 13.04
N TRP A 79 3.25 -6.07 12.30
CA TRP A 79 3.65 -5.84 10.90
C TRP A 79 5.12 -5.47 10.72
N PRO A 80 5.71 -4.52 11.50
CA PRO A 80 7.14 -4.24 11.45
C PRO A 80 8.03 -5.46 11.68
N SER A 81 7.78 -6.23 12.75
CA SER A 81 8.63 -7.38 13.11
C SER A 81 8.23 -8.69 12.43
N ARG A 82 7.12 -8.67 11.68
CA ARG A 82 6.55 -9.80 10.95
C ARG A 82 6.30 -11.03 11.80
N SER A 83 5.93 -10.81 13.05
CA SER A 83 5.87 -11.87 14.06
C SER A 83 4.65 -11.75 14.94
N PHE A 84 4.32 -12.84 15.62
CA PHE A 84 3.38 -12.86 16.74
C PHE A 84 3.97 -13.68 17.89
N SER A 85 3.51 -13.40 19.10
CA SER A 85 3.80 -14.19 20.29
C SER A 85 2.49 -14.39 21.04
N VAL A 86 1.89 -15.57 20.86
CA VAL A 86 0.54 -15.91 21.38
C VAL A 86 0.56 -17.35 21.87
N GLY A 87 0.05 -17.58 23.08
CA GLY A 87 0.06 -18.91 23.69
C GLY A 87 -0.96 -19.86 23.04
N ILE A 88 -0.73 -21.17 23.13
CA ILE A 88 -1.66 -22.19 22.58
C ILE A 88 -3.07 -22.05 23.18
N GLN A 89 -3.18 -21.75 24.47
CA GLN A 89 -4.47 -21.56 25.14
C GLN A 89 -5.26 -20.37 24.55
N GLU A 90 -4.56 -19.26 24.26
CA GLU A 90 -5.17 -18.08 23.64
C GLU A 90 -5.54 -18.34 22.19
N LEU A 91 -4.68 -19.03 21.43
CA LEU A 91 -4.98 -19.46 20.06
C LEU A 91 -6.22 -20.37 20.02
N ALA A 92 -6.30 -21.33 20.93
CA ALA A 92 -7.44 -22.24 21.05
C ALA A 92 -8.74 -21.48 21.35
N ARG A 93 -8.71 -20.53 22.28
CA ARG A 93 -9.85 -19.66 22.60
C ARG A 93 -10.23 -18.78 21.41
N MET A 94 -9.26 -18.12 20.78
CA MET A 94 -9.48 -17.24 19.63
C MET A 94 -10.09 -18.00 18.46
N TRP A 95 -9.60 -19.20 18.16
CA TRP A 95 -10.11 -20.03 17.08
C TRP A 95 -11.35 -20.87 17.46
N ASN A 96 -11.79 -20.79 18.73
CA ASN A 96 -12.87 -21.60 19.30
C ASN A 96 -12.69 -23.11 19.05
N ILE A 97 -11.55 -23.66 19.47
CA ILE A 97 -11.19 -25.07 19.33
C ILE A 97 -10.47 -25.60 20.56
N SER A 98 -10.25 -26.92 20.60
CA SER A 98 -9.38 -27.51 21.62
C SER A 98 -7.90 -27.15 21.42
N GLU A 99 -7.15 -27.08 22.52
CA GLU A 99 -5.71 -26.84 22.50
C GLU A 99 -4.96 -27.87 21.63
N ARG A 100 -5.38 -29.14 21.66
CA ARG A 100 -4.84 -30.19 20.80
C ARG A 100 -4.99 -29.86 19.30
N SER A 101 -6.13 -29.30 18.92
CA SER A 101 -6.38 -28.87 17.53
C SER A 101 -5.59 -27.61 17.17
N ALA A 102 -5.41 -26.68 18.11
CA ALA A 102 -4.56 -25.50 17.91
C ALA A 102 -3.10 -25.90 17.69
N ILE A 103 -2.57 -26.84 18.49
CA ILE A 103 -1.22 -27.39 18.31
C ILE A 103 -1.09 -28.05 16.93
N ARG A 104 -2.06 -28.89 16.54
CA ARG A 104 -2.05 -29.56 15.24
C ARG A 104 -1.97 -28.57 14.08
N ASP A 105 -2.76 -27.51 14.13
CA ASP A 105 -2.75 -26.50 13.07
C ASP A 105 -1.47 -25.67 13.07
N MET A 106 -0.93 -25.30 14.23
CA MET A 106 0.39 -24.66 14.34
C MET A 106 1.52 -25.54 13.78
N VAL A 107 1.47 -26.85 14.03
CA VAL A 107 2.41 -27.82 13.43
C VAL A 107 2.22 -27.87 11.93
N GLN A 108 0.99 -27.92 11.44
CA GLN A 108 0.72 -27.99 10.01
C GLN A 108 1.17 -26.72 9.28
N MET A 109 0.91 -25.53 9.83
CA MET A 109 1.41 -24.28 9.28
C MET A 109 2.94 -24.25 9.21
N ARG A 110 3.65 -24.81 10.21
CA ARG A 110 5.11 -24.97 10.15
C ARG A 110 5.55 -25.94 9.07
N LYS A 111 4.87 -27.08 8.91
CA LYS A 111 5.16 -28.07 7.86
C LYS A 111 4.98 -27.47 6.46
N LEU A 112 4.01 -26.59 6.28
CA LEU A 112 3.77 -25.87 5.03
C LEU A 112 4.76 -24.71 4.81
N GLY A 113 5.69 -24.46 5.73
CA GLY A 113 6.63 -23.34 5.67
C GLY A 113 6.01 -21.98 6.01
N TRP A 114 4.72 -21.90 6.33
CA TRP A 114 4.04 -20.63 6.59
C TRP A 114 4.51 -19.96 7.87
N LEU A 115 4.99 -20.75 8.83
CA LEU A 115 5.47 -20.28 10.13
C LEU A 115 6.88 -20.79 10.41
N THR A 116 7.72 -19.92 10.96
CA THR A 116 9.01 -20.27 11.56
C THR A 116 9.05 -19.87 13.03
N VAL A 117 9.70 -20.65 13.88
CA VAL A 117 9.98 -20.28 15.27
C VAL A 117 11.24 -19.42 15.30
N VAL A 118 11.12 -18.16 15.71
CA VAL A 118 12.25 -17.24 15.86
C VAL A 118 12.87 -17.37 17.24
N VAL A 119 12.02 -17.43 18.28
CA VAL A 119 12.46 -17.64 19.66
C VAL A 119 11.63 -18.80 20.22
N PRO A 120 12.27 -19.88 20.70
CA PRO A 120 11.56 -20.99 21.30
C PRO A 120 10.89 -20.56 22.61
N ALA A 121 9.82 -21.26 22.99
CA ALA A 121 9.20 -21.05 24.30
C ALA A 121 10.20 -21.40 25.41
N ALA A 122 10.15 -20.63 26.50
CA ALA A 122 10.94 -20.87 27.70
C ALA A 122 10.03 -20.80 28.94
N LYS A 123 10.53 -21.16 30.12
CA LYS A 123 9.74 -21.13 31.36
C LYS A 123 9.11 -19.73 31.56
N GLY A 124 7.79 -19.65 31.53
CA GLY A 124 7.02 -18.41 31.66
C GLY A 124 7.00 -17.49 30.43
N ARG A 125 7.57 -17.91 29.28
CA ARG A 125 7.64 -17.12 28.05
C ARG A 125 7.10 -17.90 26.85
N VAL A 126 6.22 -17.26 26.08
CA VAL A 126 5.62 -17.82 24.86
C VAL A 126 6.63 -17.75 23.71
N ALA A 127 6.55 -18.71 22.78
CA ALA A 127 7.38 -18.72 21.58
C ALA A 127 7.06 -17.54 20.65
N HIS A 128 8.09 -16.99 20.01
CA HIS A 128 7.93 -16.00 18.96
C HIS A 128 7.92 -16.69 17.60
N HIS A 129 6.87 -16.45 16.83
CA HIS A 129 6.69 -17.01 15.51
C HIS A 129 6.77 -15.91 14.45
N ARG A 130 7.46 -16.19 13.34
CA ARG A 130 7.47 -15.35 12.13
C ARG A 130 6.59 -15.97 11.07
N ILE A 131 5.83 -15.14 10.36
CA ILE A 131 5.04 -15.57 9.20
C ILE A 131 5.90 -15.41 7.93
N ASP A 132 6.00 -16.49 7.16
CA ASP A 132 6.60 -16.46 5.83
C ASP A 132 5.54 -16.04 4.80
N LEU A 133 5.42 -14.73 4.62
CA LEU A 133 4.44 -14.16 3.70
C LEU A 133 4.63 -14.63 2.25
N PRO A 134 5.85 -14.69 1.67
CA PRO A 134 6.03 -15.20 0.31
C PRO A 134 5.48 -16.62 0.14
N THR A 135 5.74 -17.52 1.08
CA THR A 135 5.24 -18.90 1.03
C THR A 135 3.72 -18.96 1.15
N VAL A 136 3.14 -18.19 2.07
CA VAL A 136 1.68 -18.08 2.25
C VAL A 136 1.01 -17.53 0.98
N LEU A 137 1.57 -16.47 0.39
CA LEU A 137 1.04 -15.83 -0.80
C LEU A 137 1.16 -16.74 -2.03
N LYS A 138 2.26 -17.48 -2.18
CA LYS A 138 2.42 -18.50 -3.23
C LYS A 138 1.31 -19.55 -3.17
N ALA A 139 0.90 -19.96 -1.96
CA ALA A 139 -0.22 -20.91 -1.80
C ALA A 139 -1.58 -20.33 -2.24
N SER A 140 -1.78 -19.02 -2.13
CA SER A 140 -3.01 -18.36 -2.57
C SER A 140 -3.05 -17.99 -4.06
N MET A 141 -1.88 -17.93 -4.71
CA MET A 141 -1.70 -17.44 -6.07
C MET A 141 -2.61 -18.09 -7.13
N PRO A 142 -2.88 -19.42 -7.11
CA PRO A 142 -3.78 -20.05 -8.06
C PRO A 142 -5.22 -19.52 -8.04
N PHE A 143 -5.61 -18.79 -6.99
CA PHE A 143 -6.97 -18.30 -6.78
C PHE A 143 -7.13 -16.80 -6.93
N TRP A 144 -6.07 -16.04 -7.20
CA TRP A 144 -6.12 -14.57 -7.26
C TRP A 144 -7.07 -14.03 -8.33
N ASP A 145 -7.18 -14.71 -9.47
CA ASP A 145 -8.09 -14.31 -10.54
C ASP A 145 -9.56 -14.36 -10.14
N ALA A 146 -9.92 -15.13 -9.10
CA ALA A 146 -11.27 -15.14 -8.54
C ALA A 146 -11.61 -13.84 -7.77
N VAL A 147 -10.60 -13.09 -7.32
CA VAL A 147 -10.78 -11.75 -6.74
C VAL A 147 -10.91 -10.70 -7.86
N GLY A 148 -10.03 -10.80 -8.85
CA GLY A 148 -10.01 -9.89 -10.00
C GLY A 148 -8.63 -9.83 -10.64
N ARG A 149 -8.58 -9.56 -11.95
CA ARG A 149 -7.31 -9.46 -12.70
C ARG A 149 -6.42 -8.31 -12.23
N ASP A 150 -7.01 -7.24 -11.69
CA ASP A 150 -6.25 -6.13 -11.08
C ASP A 150 -5.50 -6.58 -9.82
N PHE A 151 -6.12 -7.44 -9.01
CA PHE A 151 -5.52 -7.98 -7.80
C PHE A 151 -4.35 -8.89 -8.16
N SER A 152 -4.53 -9.79 -9.13
CA SER A 152 -3.45 -10.64 -9.64
C SER A 152 -2.26 -9.80 -10.16
N ALA A 153 -2.53 -8.77 -10.96
CA ALA A 153 -1.49 -7.88 -11.51
C ALA A 153 -0.74 -7.11 -10.41
N ARG A 154 -1.47 -6.62 -9.39
CA ARG A 154 -0.89 -5.90 -8.25
C ARG A 154 -0.02 -6.81 -7.39
N MET A 155 -0.50 -8.01 -7.09
CA MET A 155 0.20 -9.01 -6.29
C MET A 155 1.44 -9.56 -6.99
N ALA A 156 1.41 -9.71 -8.31
CA ALA A 156 2.56 -10.11 -9.13
C ALA A 156 3.61 -8.99 -9.32
N GLY A 157 3.36 -7.78 -8.82
CA GLY A 157 4.25 -6.64 -8.98
C GLY A 157 4.26 -6.02 -10.38
N VAL A 158 3.40 -6.51 -11.29
CA VAL A 158 3.28 -6.02 -12.67
C VAL A 158 2.74 -4.59 -12.71
N SER A 159 2.01 -4.15 -11.68
CA SER A 159 1.48 -2.79 -11.58
C SER A 159 2.49 -1.73 -11.10
N GLU A 160 3.67 -2.12 -10.61
CA GLU A 160 4.66 -1.18 -10.02
C GLU A 160 5.95 -1.05 -10.85
N GLN A 161 6.17 -1.86 -11.89
CA GLN A 161 7.38 -1.82 -12.72
C GLN A 161 7.34 -0.81 -13.90
N ALA A 162 6.38 0.11 -13.91
CA ALA A 162 6.30 1.20 -14.89
C ALA A 162 6.42 2.60 -14.27
N GLN A 163 7.28 2.76 -13.25
CA GLN A 163 7.74 4.10 -12.85
C GLN A 163 9.23 4.04 -12.51
N PRO A 164 10.12 4.74 -13.24
CA PRO A 164 11.54 4.77 -12.92
C PRO A 164 11.76 5.39 -11.54
N GLU A 165 12.63 4.73 -10.77
CA GLU A 165 13.28 5.27 -9.58
C GLU A 165 13.94 6.62 -9.92
N GLY A 166 13.32 7.71 -9.45
CA GLY A 166 13.82 9.05 -9.67
C GLY A 166 13.07 10.08 -8.84
N THR A 167 13.70 10.52 -7.75
CA THR A 167 13.39 11.71 -6.95
C THR A 167 12.05 11.76 -6.22
N GLY A 168 12.08 11.54 -4.90
CA GLY A 168 11.44 12.38 -3.85
C GLY A 168 10.01 12.90 -4.02
N GLY A 169 9.18 12.31 -4.87
CA GLY A 169 7.84 12.77 -5.22
C GLY A 169 6.77 11.96 -4.49
N SER A 170 5.94 12.69 -3.74
CA SER A 170 4.71 12.23 -3.12
C SER A 170 3.94 11.21 -3.98
N ASN A 171 3.59 10.09 -3.36
CA ASN A 171 2.75 8.98 -3.87
C ASN A 171 1.28 9.41 -4.06
N VAL A 172 1.07 10.52 -4.79
CA VAL A 172 -0.24 11.02 -5.19
C VAL A 172 -0.37 10.69 -6.67
N VAL A 173 -1.14 9.65 -6.96
CA VAL A 173 -1.65 9.37 -8.30
C VAL A 173 -2.45 10.60 -8.77
N PRO A 174 -2.05 11.28 -9.85
CA PRO A 174 -2.85 12.37 -10.39
C PRO A 174 -4.17 11.81 -10.90
N LEU A 175 -5.28 12.22 -10.29
CA LEU A 175 -6.60 12.11 -10.91
C LEU A 175 -6.67 13.22 -11.97
N ARG A 176 -6.51 12.82 -13.25
CA ARG A 176 -6.81 13.52 -14.52
C ARG A 176 -5.60 13.84 -15.40
N PRO A 177 -5.82 13.93 -16.75
CA PRO A 177 -4.77 14.10 -17.73
C PRO A 177 -4.04 15.44 -17.57
N ASP A 178 -2.79 15.49 -18.04
CA ASP A 178 -1.99 16.70 -18.19
C ASP A 178 -2.75 17.77 -18.98
N GLU A 179 -3.39 18.68 -18.27
CA GLU A 179 -3.74 19.99 -18.80
C GLU A 179 -3.20 21.03 -17.83
N HIS A 180 -1.87 21.13 -17.82
CA HIS A 180 -1.12 22.20 -17.14
C HIS A 180 -1.12 23.48 -17.99
N ALA A 181 -2.21 23.76 -18.71
CA ALA A 181 -2.35 25.02 -19.41
C ALA A 181 -2.35 26.14 -18.35
N LEU A 182 -1.57 27.19 -18.61
CA LEU A 182 -1.72 28.42 -17.85
C LEU A 182 -3.18 28.87 -17.96
N PRO A 183 -3.81 29.35 -16.88
CA PRO A 183 -5.17 29.89 -16.96
C PRO A 183 -5.24 30.89 -18.10
N GLU A 184 -6.33 30.83 -18.89
CA GLU A 184 -6.57 31.81 -19.95
C GLU A 184 -6.51 33.22 -19.35
N ASP A 185 -5.84 34.12 -20.06
CA ASP A 185 -5.68 35.49 -19.63
C ASP A 185 -6.99 36.26 -19.85
N ASN A 186 -7.83 36.26 -18.81
CA ASN A 186 -9.13 36.93 -18.83
C ASN A 186 -9.08 38.33 -18.20
N ASP A 187 -7.92 39.01 -18.20
CA ASP A 187 -7.69 40.34 -17.59
C ASP A 187 -8.03 40.44 -16.08
N THR A 188 -8.33 39.32 -15.42
CA THR A 188 -8.67 39.26 -13.99
C THR A 188 -7.46 39.35 -13.07
N GLY A 189 -6.24 39.23 -13.62
CA GLY A 189 -4.99 39.15 -12.86
C GLY A 189 -4.70 37.77 -12.24
N TRP A 190 -5.59 36.78 -12.44
CA TRP A 190 -5.41 35.43 -11.91
C TRP A 190 -4.19 34.72 -12.50
N GLN A 191 -3.90 34.91 -13.78
CA GLN A 191 -2.78 34.23 -14.44
C GLN A 191 -1.42 34.59 -13.80
N ALA A 192 -1.20 35.86 -13.46
CA ALA A 192 0.00 36.31 -12.76
C ALA A 192 0.10 35.71 -11.35
N ALA A 193 -1.02 35.66 -10.61
CA ALA A 193 -1.09 35.05 -9.29
C ALA A 193 -0.84 33.52 -9.36
N ALA A 194 -1.39 32.85 -10.36
CA ALA A 194 -1.23 31.42 -10.62
C ALA A 194 0.24 31.07 -10.93
N LEU A 195 0.92 31.86 -11.77
CA LEU A 195 2.37 31.73 -12.05
C LEU A 195 3.20 31.84 -10.76
N ARG A 196 2.88 32.81 -9.91
CA ARG A 196 3.55 33.01 -8.62
C ARG A 196 3.30 31.83 -7.67
N LEU A 197 2.06 31.32 -7.61
CA LEU A 197 1.72 30.14 -6.80
C LEU A 197 2.42 28.87 -7.28
N MET A 198 2.59 28.70 -8.60
CA MET A 198 3.32 27.58 -9.18
C MET A 198 4.80 27.61 -8.76
N GLN A 199 5.43 28.79 -8.73
CA GLN A 199 6.82 28.96 -8.32
C GLN A 199 7.03 28.72 -6.81
N HIS A 200 6.12 29.20 -5.96
CA HIS A 200 6.29 29.12 -4.50
C HIS A 200 5.74 27.83 -3.88
N SER A 201 4.68 27.25 -4.46
CA SER A 201 3.95 26.12 -3.89
C SER A 201 3.53 25.13 -4.99
N PRO A 202 4.49 24.47 -5.68
CA PRO A 202 4.19 23.64 -6.85
C PRO A 202 3.25 22.47 -6.54
N ASN A 203 3.33 21.89 -5.33
CA ASN A 203 2.43 20.80 -4.92
C ASN A 203 0.98 21.28 -4.72
N ASN A 204 0.78 22.44 -4.09
CA ASN A 204 -0.57 23.00 -3.91
C ASN A 204 -1.14 23.47 -5.24
N TYR A 205 -0.29 24.02 -6.11
CA TYR A 205 -0.68 24.39 -7.46
C TYR A 205 -1.21 23.18 -8.24
N ARG A 206 -0.42 22.10 -8.28
CA ARG A 206 -0.81 20.87 -8.99
C ARG A 206 -2.09 20.24 -8.47
N ASN A 207 -2.30 20.25 -7.15
CA ASN A 207 -3.42 19.56 -6.53
C ASN A 207 -4.71 20.38 -6.49
N TRP A 208 -4.60 21.71 -6.36
CA TRP A 208 -5.74 22.58 -6.04
C TRP A 208 -5.89 23.76 -6.99
N PHE A 209 -4.82 24.48 -7.31
CA PHE A 209 -4.92 25.76 -8.02
C PHE A 209 -5.00 25.62 -9.54
N SER A 210 -4.42 24.57 -10.11
CA SER A 210 -4.45 24.30 -11.57
C SER A 210 -5.86 24.12 -12.12
N GLN A 211 -6.81 23.73 -11.29
CA GLN A 211 -8.20 23.49 -11.67
C GLN A 211 -9.10 24.72 -11.43
N LEU A 212 -8.53 25.86 -11.03
CA LEU A 212 -9.29 27.08 -10.76
C LEU A 212 -9.39 27.96 -11.99
N ALA A 213 -10.62 28.31 -12.35
CA ALA A 213 -10.93 29.29 -13.38
C ALA A 213 -11.32 30.63 -12.72
N ALA A 214 -10.84 31.74 -13.28
CA ALA A 214 -11.26 33.06 -12.83
C ALA A 214 -12.61 33.43 -13.48
N LEU A 215 -13.60 33.78 -12.66
CA LEU A 215 -14.93 34.19 -13.12
C LEU A 215 -15.01 35.71 -13.29
N SER A 216 -14.59 36.45 -12.27
CA SER A 216 -14.64 37.91 -12.26
C SER A 216 -13.65 38.49 -11.27
N ASN A 217 -13.29 39.75 -11.48
CA ASN A 217 -12.57 40.57 -10.51
C ASN A 217 -13.28 41.92 -10.40
N GLU A 218 -14.14 42.07 -9.39
CA GLU A 218 -15.00 43.24 -9.19
C GLU A 218 -14.78 43.79 -7.78
N ASP A 219 -14.75 45.12 -7.64
CA ASP A 219 -14.55 45.82 -6.36
C ASP A 219 -13.32 45.37 -5.54
N GLY A 220 -12.30 44.86 -6.23
CA GLY A 220 -11.09 44.30 -5.63
C GLY A 220 -11.27 42.89 -5.05
N VAL A 221 -12.33 42.18 -5.41
CA VAL A 221 -12.56 40.79 -5.00
C VAL A 221 -12.46 39.88 -6.21
N LEU A 222 -11.46 39.00 -6.21
CA LEU A 222 -11.29 37.99 -7.25
C LEU A 222 -12.16 36.76 -6.95
N THR A 223 -13.04 36.40 -7.88
CA THR A 223 -13.89 35.20 -7.76
C THR A 223 -13.33 34.08 -8.61
N LEU A 224 -13.01 32.96 -7.96
CA LEU A 224 -12.46 31.76 -8.58
C LEU A 224 -13.46 30.60 -8.50
N GLN A 225 -13.71 29.95 -9.64
CA GLN A 225 -14.51 28.75 -9.72
C GLN A 225 -13.65 27.51 -9.44
N ALA A 226 -14.08 26.72 -8.47
CA ALA A 226 -13.53 25.40 -8.19
C ALA A 226 -14.35 24.31 -8.89
N PRO A 227 -13.73 23.18 -9.26
CA PRO A 227 -14.40 22.11 -9.98
C PRO A 227 -15.49 21.40 -9.16
N THR A 228 -15.44 21.51 -7.83
CA THR A 228 -16.43 20.92 -6.92
C THR A 228 -16.70 21.83 -5.72
N ALA A 229 -17.88 21.71 -5.11
CA ALA A 229 -18.22 22.42 -3.88
C ALA A 229 -17.26 22.07 -2.72
N PHE A 230 -16.77 20.82 -2.67
CA PHE A 230 -15.76 20.41 -1.69
C PHE A 230 -14.43 21.15 -1.90
N ALA A 231 -13.95 21.25 -3.14
CA ALA A 231 -12.73 21.99 -3.45
C ALA A 231 -12.86 23.47 -3.08
N ALA A 232 -13.99 24.11 -3.39
CA ALA A 232 -14.25 25.50 -2.98
C ALA A 232 -14.22 25.66 -1.45
N HIS A 233 -14.82 24.74 -0.70
CA HIS A 233 -14.79 24.77 0.76
C HIS A 233 -13.38 24.56 1.32
N HIS A 234 -12.62 23.60 0.79
CA HIS A 234 -11.26 23.32 1.24
C HIS A 234 -10.32 24.51 0.99
N LEU A 235 -10.40 25.11 -0.21
CA LEU A 235 -9.63 26.30 -0.57
C LEU A 235 -9.94 27.46 0.39
N ARG A 236 -11.22 27.73 0.64
CA ARG A 236 -11.67 28.77 1.58
C ARG A 236 -11.17 28.55 3.01
N THR A 237 -11.13 27.30 3.48
CA THR A 237 -10.77 26.99 4.89
C THR A 237 -9.26 26.89 5.10
N HIS A 238 -8.50 26.35 4.13
CA HIS A 238 -7.11 25.97 4.34
C HIS A 238 -6.10 26.71 3.47
N LEU A 239 -6.51 27.19 2.30
CA LEU A 239 -5.59 27.75 1.29
C LEU A 239 -5.88 29.22 0.95
N HIS A 240 -6.92 29.81 1.56
CA HIS A 240 -7.37 31.17 1.30
C HIS A 240 -6.25 32.20 1.46
N THR A 241 -5.56 32.18 2.60
CA THR A 241 -4.46 33.13 2.90
C THR A 241 -3.33 33.05 1.87
N GLN A 242 -3.02 31.84 1.38
CA GLN A 242 -1.96 31.65 0.40
C GLN A 242 -2.35 32.22 -0.97
N VAL A 243 -3.59 31.98 -1.40
CA VAL A 243 -4.10 32.50 -2.67
C VAL A 243 -4.23 34.03 -2.61
N LEU A 244 -4.81 34.56 -1.53
CA LEU A 244 -4.94 36.01 -1.33
C LEU A 244 -3.58 36.70 -1.36
N ALA A 245 -2.57 36.17 -0.65
CA ALA A 245 -1.23 36.74 -0.65
C ALA A 245 -0.60 36.77 -2.06
N ALA A 246 -0.83 35.74 -2.87
CA ALA A 246 -0.34 35.72 -4.24
C ALA A 246 -1.06 36.74 -5.12
N VAL A 247 -2.39 36.87 -4.98
CA VAL A 247 -3.21 37.82 -5.74
C VAL A 247 -2.86 39.27 -5.38
N VAL A 248 -2.70 39.60 -4.10
CA VAL A 248 -2.31 40.95 -3.66
C VAL A 248 -0.91 41.32 -4.16
N ALA A 249 0.01 40.35 -4.20
CA ALA A 249 1.38 40.58 -4.68
C ALA A 249 1.45 40.91 -6.18
N THR A 250 0.48 40.45 -6.96
CA THR A 250 0.42 40.71 -8.42
C THR A 250 -0.58 41.81 -8.78
N ASN A 251 -1.57 42.05 -7.92
CA ASN A 251 -2.58 43.08 -8.07
C ASN A 251 -2.80 43.80 -6.72
N PRO A 252 -2.13 44.94 -6.48
CA PRO A 252 -2.24 45.67 -5.22
C PRO A 252 -3.63 46.24 -4.90
N SER A 253 -4.54 46.34 -5.88
CA SER A 253 -5.93 46.75 -5.64
C SER A 253 -6.84 45.60 -5.20
N ALA A 254 -6.35 44.36 -5.23
CA ALA A 254 -7.09 43.23 -4.71
C ALA A 254 -7.16 43.28 -3.18
N ARG A 255 -8.35 43.05 -2.64
CA ARG A 255 -8.70 43.09 -1.22
C ARG A 255 -9.06 41.72 -0.69
N ASP A 256 -9.67 40.87 -1.51
CA ASP A 256 -10.13 39.55 -1.09
C ASP A 256 -10.20 38.54 -2.25
N VAL A 257 -10.34 37.25 -1.93
CA VAL A 257 -10.54 36.16 -2.90
C VAL A 257 -11.70 35.28 -2.48
N LYS A 258 -12.65 35.06 -3.38
CA LYS A 258 -13.80 34.16 -3.18
C LYS A 258 -13.64 32.88 -4.00
N PHE A 259 -14.10 31.77 -3.42
CA PHE A 259 -14.12 30.47 -4.09
C PHE A 259 -15.56 29.98 -4.21
N GLU A 260 -16.01 29.74 -5.44
CA GLU A 260 -17.35 29.24 -5.75
C GLU A 260 -17.29 27.82 -6.31
N GLY A 261 -18.27 26.99 -5.97
CA GLY A 261 -18.45 25.68 -6.61
C GLY A 261 -19.15 25.83 -7.97
N PRO A 262 -19.27 24.74 -8.75
CA PRO A 262 -20.09 24.78 -9.96
C PRO A 262 -21.55 25.12 -9.63
N PRO A 263 -22.28 25.80 -10.52
CA PRO A 263 -23.70 26.07 -10.32
C PRO A 263 -24.45 24.77 -10.09
N LYS A 264 -25.43 24.79 -9.16
CA LYS A 264 -26.33 23.64 -8.96
C LYS A 264 -27.29 23.60 -10.14
N GLU A 265 -27.21 22.57 -10.96
CA GLU A 265 -28.27 22.21 -11.94
C GLU A 265 -29.56 21.78 -11.22
#